data_AF-A0A968P9Q7-F1
#
_entry.id   AF-A0A968P9Q7-F1
#
_cell.length_a   1.000
_cell.length_b   1.000
_cell.length_c   1.000
_cell.angle_alpha   90.00
_cell.angle_beta   90.00
_cell.angle_gamma   90.00
#
_symmetry.space_group_name_H-M   'P 1'
#
loop_
_entity.id
_entity.type
_entity.pdbx_description
1 polymer ?
#
loop_
_entity_poly.entity_id
_entity_poly.type
_entity_poly.pdbx_seq_one_letter_code
_entity_poly.pdbx_strand_id
1 'polypeptide(L)' 'MGLVDFPAVHEGREVFLSWKRGEQAINAWHEADAGYAGRQDVTVLTEV' A
#
# COMPACT_ATOMS: atom_id res chain seq x y z
N MET A 1 5.44 11.82 11.79
CA MET A 1 5.49 10.35 11.97
C MET A 1 4.09 9.86 12.28
N GLY A 2 3.52 8.99 11.45
CA GLY A 2 2.12 8.55 11.52
C GLY A 2 1.78 7.77 10.26
N LEU A 3 2.54 6.70 10.01
CA LEU A 3 2.37 5.79 8.90
C LEU A 3 2.05 4.43 9.50
N VAL A 4 1.05 3.74 8.97
CA VAL A 4 0.67 2.39 9.37
C VAL A 4 0.55 1.57 8.11
N ASP A 5 1.26 0.45 8.08
CA ASP A 5 1.22 -0.50 6.98
C ASP A 5 0.44 -1.75 7.41
N PHE A 6 -0.46 -2.20 6.53
CA PHE A 6 -1.31 -3.36 6.71
C PHE A 6 -0.89 -4.44 5.72
N PRO A 7 -0.49 -5.64 6.17
CA PRO A 7 -0.19 -6.76 5.28
C PRO A 7 -1.43 -7.14 4.45
N ALA A 8 -1.23 -7.39 3.16
CA ALA A 8 -2.28 -7.82 2.23
C ALA A 8 -1.70 -8.74 1.14
N VAL A 9 -2.59 -9.39 0.40
CA VAL A 9 -2.22 -10.20 -0.78
C VAL A 9 -3.00 -9.70 -1.98
N HIS A 10 -2.29 -9.37 -3.05
CA HIS A 10 -2.87 -8.95 -4.32
C HIS A 10 -2.34 -9.84 -5.45
N GLU A 11 -3.22 -10.48 -6.20
CA GLU A 11 -2.85 -11.42 -7.29
C GLU A 11 -1.84 -12.51 -6.87
N GLY A 12 -1.94 -12.97 -5.62
CA GLY A 12 -1.02 -13.98 -5.07
C GLY A 12 0.36 -13.45 -4.68
N ARG A 13 0.56 -12.12 -4.71
CA ARG A 13 1.77 -11.43 -4.26
C ARG A 13 1.53 -10.75 -2.91
N GLU A 14 2.54 -10.79 -2.04
CA GLU A 14 2.50 -10.09 -0.75
C GLU A 14 2.76 -8.61 -0.95
N VAL A 15 1.84 -7.77 -0.45
CA VAL A 15 1.91 -6.32 -0.54
C VAL A 15 1.57 -5.69 0.80
N PHE A 16 1.95 -4.43 0.99
CA PHE A 16 1.56 -3.64 2.14
C PHE A 16 0.66 -2.48 1.73
N LEU A 17 -0.52 -2.41 2.32
CA LEU A 17 -1.42 -1.27 2.21
C LEU A 17 -1.00 -0.19 3.22
N SER A 18 -0.78 1.03 2.77
CA SER A 18 -0.12 2.08 3.56
C SER A 18 -1.04 3.26 3.82
N TRP A 19 -1.35 3.50 5.09
CA TRP A 19 -2.15 4.65 5.55
C TRP A 19 -1.28 5.67 6.28
N LYS A 20 -1.48 6.94 5.98
CA LYS A 20 -0.81 8.07 6.63
C LYS A 20 -1.82 8.91 7.41
N ARG A 21 -1.43 9.36 8.60
CA ARG A 21 -2.23 10.27 9.44
C ARG A 21 -2.68 11.49 8.62
N GLY A 22 -3.99 11.67 8.54
CA GLY A 22 -4.65 12.72 7.76
C GLY A 22 -5.40 12.18 6.55
N GLU A 23 -5.11 10.95 6.12
CA GLU A 23 -5.89 10.25 5.10
C GLU A 23 -7.18 9.68 5.73
N GLN A 24 -8.31 9.77 5.01
CA GLN A 24 -9.59 9.22 5.48
C GLN A 24 -9.67 7.69 5.32
N ALA A 25 -8.89 7.14 4.38
CA ALA A 25 -8.83 5.73 4.06
C ALA A 25 -7.43 5.37 3.51
N ILE A 26 -7.14 4.08 3.40
CA ILE A 26 -5.94 3.57 2.71
C ILE A 26 -6.04 3.96 1.23
N ASN A 27 -5.10 4.77 0.76
CA ASN A 27 -5.01 5.22 -0.64
C ASN A 27 -3.70 4.80 -1.32
N ALA A 28 -2.82 4.11 -0.60
CA ALA A 28 -1.52 3.75 -1.09
C ALA A 28 -1.16 2.32 -0.72
N TRP A 29 -0.24 1.74 -1.48
CA TRP A 29 0.33 0.43 -1.23
C TRP A 29 1.81 0.42 -1.64
N HIS A 30 2.53 -0.64 -1.31
CA HIS A 30 3.86 -0.92 -1.84
C HIS A 30 4.13 -2.42 -1.82
N GLU A 31 5.04 -2.88 -2.68
CA GLU A 31 5.52 -4.26 -2.68
C GLU A 31 6.27 -4.56 -1.37
N ALA A 32 6.18 -5.80 -0.90
CA ALA A 32 6.84 -6.23 0.34
C ALA A 32 8.38 -6.09 0.28
N ASP A 33 8.97 -6.14 -0.92
CA ASP A 33 10.42 -6.06 -1.17
C ASP A 33 10.90 -4.68 -1.66
N ALA A 34 10.01 -3.78 -2.11
CA ALA A 34 10.38 -2.47 -2.66
C ALA A 34 10.73 -1.41 -1.60
N GLY A 35 10.41 -1.66 -0.33
CA GLY A 35 10.59 -0.70 0.76
C GLY A 35 9.77 0.58 0.61
N TYR A 36 10.02 1.58 1.47
CA TYR A 36 9.22 2.82 1.55
C TYR A 36 9.19 3.65 0.24
N ALA A 37 10.22 3.53 -0.59
CA ALA A 37 10.29 4.25 -1.87
C ALA A 37 9.32 3.71 -2.93
N GLY A 38 8.77 2.50 -2.72
CA GLY A 38 7.81 1.85 -3.61
C GLY A 38 6.34 2.23 -3.37
N ARG A 39 6.05 3.30 -2.60
CA ARG A 39 4.66 3.71 -2.31
C ARG A 39 3.95 4.19 -3.58
N GLN A 40 2.92 3.47 -3.98
CA GLN A 40 2.08 3.71 -5.15
C GLN A 40 0.61 3.89 -4.73
N ASP A 41 -0.20 4.49 -5.59
CA ASP A 41 -1.63 4.65 -5.35
C ASP A 41 -2.35 3.30 -5.45
N VAL A 42 -3.32 3.03 -4.58
CA VAL A 42 -4.09 1.77 -4.58
C VAL A 42 -4.87 1.53 -5.88
N THR A 43 -5.16 2.57 -6.66
CA THR A 43 -5.86 2.46 -7.96
C THR A 43 -5.13 1.58 -8.97
N VAL A 44 -3.80 1.49 -8.91
CA VAL A 44 -3.03 0.60 -9.80
C VAL A 44 -3.23 -0.88 -9.46
N LEU A 45 -3.73 -1.22 -8.25
CA LEU A 45 -4.15 -2.59 -7.89
C LEU A 45 -5.53 -2.95 -8.44
N THR A 46 -6.23 -2.00 -9.10
CA THR A 46 -7.58 -2.22 -9.64
C THR A 46 -7.64 -2.19 -11.16
N GLU A 47 -6.50 -2.03 -11.84
CA GLU A 47 -6.43 -2.17 -13.29
C GLU A 47 -6.46 -3.67 -13.65
N VAL A 48 -7.67 -4.17 -13.88
CA VAL A 48 -7.97 -5.49 -14.49
C VAL A 48 -8.82 -5.29 -15.73
#